data_AF-A0A7V8SZ70-F1
#
_entry.id   AF-A0A7V8SZ70-F1
#
_cell.length_a   1.000
_cell.length_b   1.000
_cell.length_c   1.000
_cell.angle_alpha   90.00
_cell.angle_beta   90.00
_cell.angle_gamma   90.00
#
_symmetry.space_group_name_H-M   'P 1'
#
loop_
_entity.id
_entity.type
_entity.pdbx_description
1 polymer ?
#
loop_
_entity_poly.entity_id
_entity_poly.type
_entity_poly.pdbx_seq_one_letter_code
_entity_poly.pdbx_strand_id
1 'polypeptide(L)'
;LTYGLERIGAFLQNVESVYALRWSRDKTYGDIRLREEQQLSEYSFDKSDAAAIRSEFELHEQEARELLEGFKAAEGKGRSRYPLLAAYDHCLKCSHLFNLMDARGVISTTERAALMARVRTLACGTATSYLEQLKGAEVVAEVPA
;
A
#
# COMPACT_ATOMS: atom_id res chain seq x y z
N LEU A 1 15.12 1.05 -10.09
CA LEU A 1 16.21 1.37 -9.14
C LEU A 1 15.57 1.88 -7.87
N THR A 2 15.92 1.32 -6.71
CA THR A 2 15.38 1.75 -5.41
C THR A 2 16.51 2.36 -4.59
N TYR A 3 16.38 3.63 -4.21
CA TYR A 3 17.42 4.37 -3.49
C TYR A 3 17.03 4.55 -2.03
N GLY A 4 17.92 4.20 -1.10
CA GLY A 4 17.79 4.56 0.31
C GLY A 4 18.28 5.99 0.51
N LEU A 5 17.38 6.98 0.34
CA LEU A 5 17.71 8.40 0.33
C LEU A 5 18.38 8.84 1.63
N GLU A 6 17.89 8.36 2.77
CA GLU A 6 18.39 8.66 4.11
C GLU A 6 19.82 8.17 4.29
N ARG A 7 20.12 6.95 3.81
CA ARG A 7 21.46 6.36 3.91
C ARG A 7 22.46 7.07 3.00
N ILE A 8 22.05 7.38 1.76
CA ILE A 8 22.87 8.16 0.83
C ILE A 8 23.13 9.54 1.41
N GLY A 9 22.09 10.21 1.92
CA GLY A 9 22.20 11.51 2.57
C GLY A 9 23.14 11.48 3.76
N ALA A 10 23.01 10.49 4.64
CA ALA A 10 23.85 10.35 5.83
C ALA A 10 25.32 10.16 5.46
N PHE A 11 25.59 9.34 4.44
CA PHE A 11 26.94 9.15 3.90
C PHE A 11 27.52 10.45 3.30
N LEU A 12 26.76 11.15 2.46
CA LEU A 12 27.20 12.41 1.82
C LEU A 12 27.43 13.54 2.83
N GLN A 13 26.70 13.53 3.94
CA GLN A 13 26.84 14.53 5.01
C GLN A 13 27.77 14.09 6.13
N ASN A 14 28.35 12.89 6.04
CA ASN A 14 29.23 12.29 7.05
C ASN A 14 28.60 12.30 8.47
N VAL A 15 27.34 11.85 8.58
CA VAL A 15 26.63 11.71 9.85
C VAL A 15 26.30 10.24 10.13
N GLU A 16 26.46 9.82 11.39
CA GLU A 16 26.24 8.43 11.79
C GLU A 16 24.76 8.12 12.06
N SER A 17 23.97 9.12 12.45
CA SER A 17 22.54 8.99 12.73
C SER A 17 21.70 9.63 11.64
N VAL A 18 20.66 8.94 11.17
CA VAL A 18 19.69 9.50 10.23
C VAL A 18 19.01 10.75 10.80
N TYR A 19 18.81 10.82 12.12
CA TYR A 19 18.18 11.97 12.75
C TYR A 19 19.06 13.23 12.75
N ALA A 20 20.38 13.06 12.62
CA ALA A 20 21.33 14.17 12.47
C ALA A 20 21.44 14.66 11.01
N LEU A 21 20.84 13.96 10.05
CA LEU A 21 20.82 14.36 8.64
C LEU A 21 20.20 15.75 8.49
N ARG A 22 20.91 16.67 7.85
CA ARG A 22 20.37 18.00 7.54
C ARG A 22 19.33 17.88 6.42
N TRP A 23 18.07 18.21 6.74
CA TRP A 23 16.94 18.17 5.80
C TRP A 23 16.81 19.49 5.03
N SER A 24 16.94 20.62 5.73
CA SER A 24 16.92 21.99 5.16
C SER A 24 18.07 22.81 5.74
N ARG A 25 18.15 24.10 5.40
CA ARG A 25 19.17 25.00 5.96
C ARG A 25 19.11 25.08 7.49
N ASP A 26 17.93 24.93 8.08
CA ASP A 26 17.61 25.22 9.48
C ASP A 26 16.99 24.02 10.24
N LYS A 27 16.80 22.88 9.58
CA LYS A 27 16.18 21.67 10.18
C LYS A 27 16.99 20.41 9.89
N THR A 28 17.03 19.54 10.88
CA THR A 28 17.47 18.15 10.76
C THR A 28 16.29 17.22 10.46
N TYR A 29 16.57 16.01 10.01
CA TYR A 29 15.57 14.95 9.85
C TYR A 29 14.91 14.63 11.20
N GLY A 30 15.68 14.67 12.29
CA GLY A 30 15.16 14.49 13.65
C GLY A 30 14.10 15.53 14.03
N ASP A 31 14.30 16.81 13.67
CA ASP A 31 13.34 17.88 13.96
C ASP A 31 11.98 17.64 13.30
N ILE A 32 11.94 16.89 12.19
CA ILE A 32 10.73 16.65 11.40
C ILE A 32 10.11 15.28 11.72
N ARG A 33 10.92 14.22 11.82
CA ARG A 33 10.46 12.83 11.80
C ARG A 33 10.62 12.08 13.11
N LEU A 34 11.47 12.52 14.05
CA LEU A 34 11.74 11.75 15.27
C LEU A 34 10.47 11.56 16.11
N ARG A 35 9.67 12.61 16.26
CA ARG A 35 8.41 12.55 17.03
C ARG A 35 7.37 11.66 16.35
N GLU A 36 7.29 11.72 15.02
CA GLU A 36 6.41 10.88 14.23
C GLU A 36 6.80 9.40 14.41
N GLU A 37 8.08 9.07 14.25
CA GLU A 37 8.59 7.71 14.40
C GLU A 37 8.29 7.12 15.78
N GLN A 38 8.48 7.91 16.85
CA GLN A 38 8.16 7.50 18.22
C GLN A 38 6.67 7.19 18.38
N GLN A 39 5.79 8.04 17.87
CA GLN A 39 4.33 7.88 17.99
C GLN A 39 3.82 6.71 17.14
N LEU A 40 4.30 6.57 15.91
CA LEU A 40 3.91 5.48 15.02
C LEU A 40 4.45 4.13 15.50
N SER A 41 5.63 4.10 16.12
CA SER A 41 6.17 2.90 16.75
C SER A 41 5.29 2.47 17.93
N GLU A 42 4.99 3.38 18.87
CA GLU A 42 4.10 3.10 20.01
C GLU A 42 2.73 2.57 19.55
N TYR A 43 2.15 3.17 18.49
CA TYR A 43 0.91 2.67 17.92
C TYR A 43 1.06 1.26 17.33
N SER A 44 2.06 1.06 16.47
CA SER A 44 2.22 -0.18 15.71
C SER A 44 2.53 -1.38 16.61
N PHE A 45 3.39 -1.19 17.61
CA PHE A 45 3.85 -2.29 18.48
C PHE A 45 2.95 -2.51 19.70
N ASP A 46 2.38 -1.45 20.28
CA ASP A 46 1.76 -1.53 21.61
C ASP A 46 0.28 -1.13 21.66
N LYS A 47 -0.11 -0.03 21.00
CA LYS A 47 -1.45 0.56 21.18
C LYS A 47 -2.50 0.17 20.15
N SER A 48 -2.09 -0.37 19.00
CA SER A 48 -3.04 -0.76 17.96
C SER A 48 -3.92 -1.95 18.38
N ASP A 49 -5.20 -1.88 17.99
CA ASP A 49 -6.18 -2.94 18.23
C ASP A 49 -6.13 -3.96 17.09
N ALA A 50 -5.58 -5.13 17.40
CA ALA A 50 -5.43 -6.24 16.46
C ALA A 50 -6.77 -6.77 15.91
N ALA A 51 -7.83 -6.75 16.72
CA ALA A 51 -9.14 -7.23 16.28
C ALA A 51 -9.77 -6.24 15.29
N ALA A 52 -9.71 -4.93 15.60
CA ALA A 52 -10.18 -3.89 14.71
C ALA A 52 -9.41 -3.88 13.37
N ILE A 53 -8.07 -3.95 13.41
CA ILE A 53 -7.24 -4.01 12.20
C ILE A 53 -7.60 -5.22 11.33
N ARG A 54 -7.89 -6.37 11.96
CA ARG A 54 -8.33 -7.56 11.23
C ARG A 54 -9.68 -7.36 10.55
N SER A 55 -10.63 -6.77 11.24
CA SER A 55 -11.94 -6.45 10.65
C SER A 55 -11.80 -5.47 9.48
N GLU A 56 -10.93 -4.46 9.59
CA GLU A 56 -10.62 -3.56 8.47
C GLU A 56 -9.95 -4.30 7.29
N PHE A 57 -9.05 -5.24 7.57
CA PHE A 57 -8.41 -6.05 6.55
C PHE A 57 -9.45 -6.86 5.78
N GLU A 58 -10.36 -7.52 6.49
CA GLU A 58 -11.43 -8.33 5.91
C GLU A 58 -12.40 -7.49 5.07
N LEU A 59 -12.78 -6.31 5.57
CA LEU A 59 -13.61 -5.37 4.84
C LEU A 59 -12.95 -4.93 3.53
N HIS A 60 -11.69 -4.49 3.57
CA HIS A 60 -10.99 -4.06 2.36
C HIS A 60 -10.73 -5.20 1.39
N GLU A 61 -10.47 -6.41 1.89
CA GLU A 61 -10.33 -7.58 1.02
C GLU A 61 -11.65 -7.90 0.31
N GLN A 62 -12.78 -7.82 1.02
CA GLN A 62 -14.11 -8.02 0.45
C GLN A 62 -14.38 -6.99 -0.66
N GLU A 63 -14.21 -5.70 -0.39
CA GLU A 63 -14.40 -4.62 -1.38
C GLU A 63 -13.53 -4.85 -2.62
N ALA A 64 -12.26 -5.20 -2.44
CA ALA A 64 -11.36 -5.50 -3.55
C ALA A 64 -11.87 -6.69 -4.39
N ARG A 65 -12.35 -7.76 -3.74
CA ARG A 65 -12.92 -8.93 -4.43
C ARG A 65 -14.18 -8.57 -5.19
N GLU A 66 -15.10 -7.85 -4.58
CA GLU A 66 -16.36 -7.44 -5.21
C GLU A 66 -16.11 -6.59 -6.46
N LEU A 67 -15.15 -5.66 -6.38
CA LEU A 67 -14.73 -4.88 -7.54
C LEU A 67 -14.15 -5.77 -8.64
N LEU A 68 -13.28 -6.73 -8.30
CA LEU A 68 -12.70 -7.64 -9.29
C LEU A 68 -13.75 -8.57 -9.93
N GLU A 69 -14.70 -9.10 -9.16
CA GLU A 69 -15.78 -9.93 -9.70
C GLU A 69 -16.73 -9.09 -10.57
N GLY A 70 -17.09 -7.89 -10.14
CA GLY A 70 -17.91 -6.98 -10.94
C GLY A 70 -17.23 -6.57 -12.25
N PHE A 71 -15.89 -6.47 -12.29
CA PHE A 71 -15.16 -6.21 -13.53
C PHE A 71 -15.34 -7.35 -14.54
N LYS A 72 -15.34 -8.61 -14.08
CA LYS A 72 -15.55 -9.77 -14.96
C LYS A 72 -16.90 -9.70 -15.65
N ALA A 73 -17.93 -9.26 -14.92
CA ALA A 73 -19.29 -9.09 -15.42
C ALA A 73 -19.52 -7.79 -16.23
N ALA A 74 -18.59 -6.83 -16.17
CA ALA A 74 -18.73 -5.57 -16.87
C ALA A 74 -18.49 -5.73 -18.39
N GLU A 75 -19.33 -5.10 -19.20
CA GLU A 75 -19.26 -5.12 -20.66
C GLU A 75 -19.30 -3.71 -21.26
N GLY A 76 -18.88 -3.59 -22.53
CA GLY A 76 -18.94 -2.35 -23.31
C GLY A 76 -18.29 -1.15 -22.62
N LYS A 77 -18.97 0.00 -22.67
CA LYS A 77 -18.49 1.26 -22.06
C LYS A 77 -18.32 1.16 -20.53
N GLY A 78 -19.09 0.30 -19.88
CA GLY A 78 -18.99 0.05 -18.43
C GLY A 78 -17.67 -0.63 -18.06
N ARG A 79 -17.17 -1.53 -18.91
CA ARG A 79 -15.87 -2.19 -18.70
C ARG A 79 -14.69 -1.23 -18.89
N SER A 80 -14.74 -0.36 -19.90
CA SER A 80 -13.67 0.62 -20.18
C SER A 80 -13.46 1.62 -19.04
N ARG A 81 -14.52 2.03 -18.35
CA ARG A 81 -14.47 2.98 -17.21
C ARG A 81 -14.61 2.30 -15.84
N TYR A 82 -14.51 0.98 -15.78
CA TYR A 82 -14.66 0.24 -14.53
C TYR A 82 -13.57 0.62 -13.52
N PRO A 83 -13.88 0.83 -12.23
CA PRO A 83 -12.94 1.39 -11.26
C PRO A 83 -11.93 0.38 -10.69
N LEU A 84 -11.12 -0.27 -11.55
CA LEU A 84 -10.12 -1.26 -11.13
C LEU A 84 -9.03 -0.69 -10.21
N LEU A 85 -8.70 0.60 -10.35
CA LEU A 85 -7.74 1.25 -9.45
C LEU A 85 -8.24 1.31 -8.00
N ALA A 86 -9.55 1.33 -7.78
CA ALA A 86 -10.10 1.22 -6.43
C ALA A 86 -9.82 -0.17 -5.81
N ALA A 87 -9.88 -1.24 -6.61
CA ALA A 87 -9.49 -2.58 -6.15
C ALA A 87 -8.00 -2.61 -5.75
N TYR A 88 -7.16 -1.87 -6.49
CA TYR A 88 -5.75 -1.72 -6.14
C TYR A 88 -5.55 -0.94 -4.83
N ASP A 89 -6.27 0.15 -4.62
CA ASP A 89 -6.22 0.91 -3.37
C ASP A 89 -6.61 0.04 -2.16
N HIS A 90 -7.65 -0.78 -2.30
CA HIS A 90 -8.02 -1.74 -1.26
C HIS A 90 -6.93 -2.80 -1.04
N CYS A 91 -6.28 -3.30 -2.10
CA CYS A 91 -5.13 -4.20 -1.98
C CYS A 91 -3.97 -3.55 -1.21
N LEU A 92 -3.67 -2.27 -1.44
CA LEU A 92 -2.64 -1.53 -0.70
C LEU A 92 -3.00 -1.38 0.77
N LYS A 93 -4.28 -1.09 1.09
CA LYS A 93 -4.77 -1.05 2.47
C LYS A 93 -4.62 -2.40 3.15
N CYS A 94 -5.01 -3.51 2.51
CA CYS A 94 -4.78 -4.85 3.04
C CYS A 94 -3.30 -5.12 3.30
N SER A 95 -2.39 -4.72 2.40
CA SER A 95 -0.95 -4.87 2.59
C SER A 95 -0.43 -4.08 3.79
N HIS A 96 -0.95 -2.86 4.02
CA HIS A 96 -0.57 -2.03 5.15
C HIS A 96 -1.09 -2.60 6.48
N LEU A 97 -2.38 -2.99 6.53
CA LEU A 97 -2.99 -3.58 7.71
C LEU A 97 -2.34 -4.91 8.09
N PHE A 98 -1.93 -5.70 7.10
CA PHE A 98 -1.09 -6.89 7.31
C PHE A 98 0.21 -6.54 8.05
N ASN A 99 0.93 -5.49 7.63
CA ASN A 99 2.17 -5.08 8.30
C ASN A 99 1.92 -4.61 9.74
N LEU A 100 0.80 -3.94 10.01
CA LEU A 100 0.44 -3.55 11.38
C LEU A 100 0.14 -4.76 12.26
N MET A 101 -0.63 -5.74 11.77
CA MET A 101 -0.84 -7.01 12.50
C MET A 101 0.48 -7.75 12.74
N ASP A 102 1.39 -7.71 11.77
CA ASP A 102 2.70 -8.34 11.90
C ASP A 102 3.58 -7.65 12.94
N ALA A 103 3.64 -6.32 12.92
CA ALA A 103 4.35 -5.52 13.91
C ALA A 103 3.79 -5.74 15.33
N ARG A 104 2.47 -5.88 15.46
CA ARG A 104 1.81 -6.17 16.73
C ARG A 104 2.14 -7.56 17.28
N GLY A 105 2.69 -8.46 16.44
CA GLY A 105 3.10 -9.80 16.85
C GLY A 105 1.94 -10.76 17.10
N VAL A 106 0.74 -10.45 16.58
CA VAL A 106 -0.50 -11.22 16.83
C VAL A 106 -0.75 -12.32 15.80
N ILE A 107 0.05 -12.38 14.73
CA ILE A 107 -0.11 -13.39 13.66
C ILE A 107 0.94 -14.49 13.78
N SER A 108 0.50 -15.74 13.66
CA SER A 108 1.40 -16.89 13.60
C SER A 108 2.15 -16.95 12.25
N THR A 109 3.20 -17.76 12.17
CA THR A 109 3.95 -17.97 10.91
C THR A 109 3.06 -18.51 9.79
N THR A 110 2.19 -19.47 10.11
CA THR A 110 1.21 -20.04 9.15
C THR A 110 0.20 -18.98 8.70
N GLU A 111 -0.30 -18.18 9.64
CA GLU A 111 -1.25 -17.12 9.35
C GLU A 111 -0.64 -16.00 8.51
N ARG A 112 0.60 -15.60 8.80
CA ARG A 112 1.37 -14.64 8.00
C ARG A 112 1.43 -15.08 6.54
N ALA A 113 1.78 -16.34 6.28
CA ALA A 113 1.81 -16.88 4.91
C ALA A 113 0.43 -16.85 4.23
N ALA A 114 -0.64 -17.19 4.96
CA ALA A 114 -2.00 -17.16 4.43
C ALA A 114 -2.47 -15.73 4.09
N LEU A 115 -2.20 -14.75 4.95
CA LEU A 115 -2.52 -13.34 4.70
C LEU A 115 -1.72 -12.77 3.51
N MET A 116 -0.44 -13.10 3.40
CA MET A 116 0.37 -12.73 2.23
C MET A 116 -0.20 -13.31 0.92
N ALA A 117 -0.64 -14.57 0.93
CA ALA A 117 -1.26 -15.19 -0.24
C ALA A 117 -2.58 -14.51 -0.64
N ARG A 118 -3.38 -14.09 0.34
CA ARG A 118 -4.61 -13.31 0.12
C ARG A 118 -4.31 -11.97 -0.57
N VAL A 119 -3.38 -11.17 -0.04
CA VAL A 119 -2.97 -9.89 -0.65
C VAL A 119 -2.38 -10.11 -2.06
N ARG A 120 -1.56 -11.14 -2.25
CA ARG A 120 -1.02 -11.51 -3.56
C ARG A 120 -2.12 -11.80 -4.57
N THR A 121 -3.18 -12.49 -4.16
CA THR A 121 -4.31 -12.82 -5.02
C THR A 121 -5.01 -11.56 -5.52
N LEU A 122 -5.25 -10.58 -4.63
CA LEU A 122 -5.82 -9.28 -5.01
C LEU A 122 -4.90 -8.52 -5.98
N ALA A 123 -3.60 -8.45 -5.69
CA ALA A 123 -2.64 -7.75 -6.53
C ALA A 123 -2.55 -8.36 -7.93
N CYS A 124 -2.45 -9.69 -8.04
CA CYS A 124 -2.42 -10.40 -9.32
C CYS A 124 -3.74 -10.26 -10.08
N GLY A 125 -4.88 -10.40 -9.40
CA GLY A 125 -6.20 -10.22 -10.01
C GLY A 125 -6.37 -8.82 -10.59
N THR A 126 -6.00 -7.80 -9.80
CA THR A 126 -6.06 -6.40 -10.23
C THR A 126 -5.15 -6.11 -11.41
N ALA A 127 -3.91 -6.61 -11.41
CA ALA A 127 -2.99 -6.45 -12.53
C ALA A 127 -3.52 -7.09 -13.81
N THR A 128 -4.04 -8.33 -13.73
CA THR A 128 -4.63 -9.02 -14.89
C THR A 128 -5.83 -8.26 -15.44
N SER A 129 -6.79 -7.90 -14.57
CA SER A 129 -7.98 -7.13 -14.97
C SER A 129 -7.61 -5.77 -15.57
N TYR A 130 -6.59 -5.10 -15.02
CA TYR A 130 -6.13 -3.82 -15.54
C TYR A 130 -5.55 -3.94 -16.95
N LEU A 131 -4.77 -4.99 -17.22
CA LEU A 131 -4.27 -5.28 -18.56
C LEU A 131 -5.40 -5.60 -19.55
N GLU A 132 -6.44 -6.33 -19.11
CA GLU A 132 -7.63 -6.58 -19.94
C GLU A 132 -8.38 -5.28 -20.26
N GLN A 133 -8.56 -4.41 -19.27
CA GLN A 133 -9.23 -3.12 -19.44
C GLN A 133 -8.47 -2.23 -20.44
N LEU A 134 -7.13 -2.20 -20.36
CA LEU A 134 -6.31 -1.45 -21.30
C LEU A 134 -6.40 -1.99 -22.73
N LYS A 135 -6.45 -3.32 -22.93
CA LYS A 135 -6.61 -3.92 -24.26
C LYS A 135 -7.98 -3.65 -24.88
N GLY A 136 -9.03 -3.60 -24.05
CA GLY A 136 -10.39 -3.25 -24.48
C GLY A 136 -10.61 -1.74 -24.68
N ALA A 137 -9.69 -0.91 -24.21
CA ALA A 137 -9.67 0.53 -24.43
C ALA A 137 -8.81 0.85 -25.66
N GLU A 138 -9.23 0.43 -26.86
CA GLU A 138 -8.65 0.97 -28.08
C GLU A 138 -8.82 2.50 -28.11
N VAL A 139 -7.67 3.16 -27.96
CA VAL A 139 -7.31 4.55 -28.24
C VAL A 139 -8.43 5.43 -28.82
N VAL A 140 -9.23 6.06 -27.96
CA VAL A 140 -9.92 7.31 -28.32
C VAL A 140 -8.96 8.45 -28.00
N ALA A 141 -7.90 8.57 -28.80
CA ALA A 141 -7.05 9.76 -28.82
C ALA A 141 -7.63 10.74 -29.85
N GLU A 142 -8.78 11.33 -29.54
CA GLU A 142 -9.19 12.58 -30.18
C GLU A 142 -9.39 13.62 -29.08
N VAL A 143 -8.37 14.45 -28.90
CA VAL A 143 -8.50 15.74 -28.25
C VAL A 143 -8.71 16.75 -29.39
N PRO A 144 -9.90 17.31 -29.59
CA PRO A 144 -10.11 18.33 -30.62
C PRO A 144 -9.38 19.63 -30.25
N ALA A 145 -8.87 20.29 -31.30
CA ALA A 145 -8.03 21.50 -31.28
C ALA A 145 -8.72 22.74 -30.70
#